data_AF-A0A7X8Z9U8-F1
#
_entry.id   AF-A0A7X8Z9U8-F1
#
_cell.length_a   1.000
_cell.length_b   1.000
_cell.length_c   1.000
_cell.angle_alpha   90.00
_cell.angle_beta   90.00
_cell.angle_gamma   90.00
#
_symmetry.space_group_name_H-M   'P 1'
#
loop_
_entity.id
_entity.type
_entity.pdbx_description
1 polymer ?
#
loop_
_entity_poly.entity_id
_entity_poly.type
_entity_poly.pdbx_seq_one_letter_code
_entity_poly.pdbx_strand_id
1 'polypeptide(L)'
;MSNKTFFKKILYFLGIEDEIPQEAEKDDFEPYIARPEPKPMGRVINIHQTSKNKMVIFKPRSFEEVREITDEVKNRRAAIV
;
A
#
# COMPACT_ATOMS: atom_id res chain seq x y z
N MET A 1 28.76 13.64 -11.99
CA MET A 1 27.73 14.58 -11.50
C MET A 1 26.60 13.79 -10.82
N SER A 2 26.82 13.17 -9.65
CA SER A 2 25.80 12.30 -9.01
C SER A 2 25.77 12.42 -7.48
N ASN A 3 26.89 12.78 -6.84
CA ASN A 3 26.95 12.88 -5.37
C ASN A 3 26.08 14.00 -4.78
N LYS A 4 25.84 15.09 -5.53
CA LYS A 4 25.06 16.25 -5.03
C LYS A 4 23.60 15.90 -4.74
N THR A 5 23.00 14.96 -5.46
CA THR A 5 21.60 14.57 -5.30
C THR A 5 21.36 13.76 -4.02
N PHE A 6 22.34 12.98 -3.59
CA PHE A 6 22.23 12.18 -2.37
C PHE A 6 22.35 13.03 -1.10
N PHE A 7 23.27 14.00 -1.09
CA PHE A 7 23.38 14.96 0.02
C PHE A 7 22.12 15.81 0.19
N LYS A 8 21.47 16.23 -0.91
CA LYS A 8 20.19 16.96 -0.85
C LYS A 8 19.07 16.15 -0.20
N LYS A 9 18.96 14.85 -0.49
CA LYS A 9 17.95 13.98 0.17
C LYS A 9 18.19 13.84 1.67
N ILE A 10 19.45 13.79 2.11
CA ILE A 10 19.80 13.74 3.53
C ILE A 10 19.48 15.07 4.21
N LEU A 11 19.77 16.20 3.56
CA LEU A 11 19.47 17.55 4.07
C LEU A 11 17.97 17.81 4.17
N TYR A 12 17.18 17.33 3.20
CA TYR A 12 15.72 17.33 3.25
C TYR A 12 15.18 16.53 4.44
N PHE A 13 15.72 15.33 4.69
CA PHE A 13 15.28 14.50 5.82
C PHE A 13 15.66 15.10 7.18
N LEU A 14 16.76 15.87 7.23
CA LEU A 14 17.21 16.59 8.43
C LEU A 14 16.48 17.93 8.63
N GLY A 15 15.62 18.34 7.70
CA GLY A 15 14.84 19.58 7.78
C GLY A 15 15.68 20.85 7.61
N ILE A 16 16.83 20.75 6.93
CA ILE A 16 17.75 21.91 6.71
C ILE A 16 17.45 22.59 5.36
N GLU A 17 16.85 21.89 4.40
CA GLU A 17 16.54 22.42 3.07
C GLU A 17 15.03 22.30 2.84
N ASP A 18 14.33 23.42 3.03
CA ASP A 18 12.94 23.60 2.61
C ASP A 18 12.88 23.98 1.12
N GLU A 19 11.93 23.37 0.43
CA GLU A 19 11.50 23.65 -0.94
C GLU A 19 12.48 23.28 -2.07
N ILE A 20 12.44 22.01 -2.45
CA ILE A 20 12.72 21.64 -3.85
C ILE A 20 11.47 22.07 -4.64
N PRO A 21 11.56 23.03 -5.59
CA PRO A 21 10.44 23.33 -6.47
C PRO A 21 10.10 22.05 -7.21
N GLN A 22 8.87 21.57 -7.04
CA GLN A 22 8.32 20.45 -7.77
C GLN A 22 8.25 20.91 -9.25
N GLU A 23 9.31 20.66 -10.02
CA GLU A 23 9.25 20.79 -11.46
C GLU A 23 8.09 19.92 -11.92
N ALA A 24 7.04 20.57 -12.46
CA ALA A 24 5.89 19.89 -13.01
C ALA A 24 6.38 18.94 -14.11
N GLU A 25 6.46 17.66 -13.79
CA GLU A 25 6.69 16.59 -14.75
C GLU A 25 5.60 16.72 -15.81
N LYS A 26 6.01 17.10 -17.03
CA LYS A 26 5.15 17.02 -18.20
C LYS A 26 4.68 15.58 -18.32
N ASP A 27 3.38 15.35 -18.16
CA ASP A 27 2.73 14.11 -18.53
C ASP A 27 2.85 13.91 -20.05
N ASP A 28 3.95 13.30 -20.49
CA ASP A 28 4.04 12.66 -21.79
C ASP A 28 3.15 11.40 -21.72
N PHE A 29 1.86 11.57 -22.02
CA PHE A 29 0.93 10.45 -22.18
C PHE A 29 1.37 9.58 -23.36
N GLU A 30 2.16 8.53 -23.08
CA GLU A 30 2.34 7.45 -24.05
C GLU A 30 0.98 6.76 -24.30
N PRO A 31 0.57 6.55 -25.57
CA PRO A 31 -0.66 5.85 -25.86
C PRO A 31 -0.57 4.42 -25.31
N TYR A 32 -1.51 4.06 -24.44
CA TYR A 32 -1.63 2.74 -23.84
C TYR A 32 -1.81 1.68 -24.94
N ILE A 33 -0.73 1.00 -25.31
CA ILE A 33 -0.78 -0.16 -26.20
C ILE A 33 -1.44 -1.29 -25.40
N ALA A 34 -2.70 -1.58 -25.71
CA ALA A 34 -3.43 -2.72 -25.15
C ALA A 34 -2.72 -4.02 -25.55
N ARG A 35 -1.84 -4.52 -24.67
CA ARG A 35 -1.25 -5.84 -24.82
C ARG A 35 -2.37 -6.85 -24.58
N PRO A 36 -2.55 -7.86 -25.45
CA PRO A 36 -3.51 -8.92 -25.20
C PRO A 36 -3.16 -9.57 -23.86
N GLU A 37 -4.10 -9.55 -22.92
CA GLU A 37 -3.90 -10.16 -21.61
C GLU A 37 -3.52 -11.64 -21.82
N PRO A 38 -2.43 -12.12 -21.20
CA PRO A 38 -2.08 -13.52 -21.30
C PRO A 38 -3.25 -14.35 -20.76
N LYS A 39 -3.75 -15.28 -21.58
CA LYS A 39 -4.82 -16.21 -21.18
C LYS A 39 -4.46 -16.78 -19.81
N PRO A 40 -5.37 -16.72 -18.82
CA PRO A 40 -5.07 -17.22 -17.49
C PRO A 40 -4.84 -18.72 -17.58
N MET A 41 -3.58 -19.14 -17.57
CA MET A 41 -3.23 -20.53 -17.32
C MET A 41 -3.72 -20.86 -15.91
N GLY A 42 -4.47 -21.95 -15.77
CA GLY A 42 -5.01 -22.38 -14.48
C GLY A 42 -3.87 -22.55 -13.47
N ARG A 43 -3.80 -21.65 -12.48
CA ARG A 43 -2.81 -21.73 -11.40
C ARG A 43 -3.18 -22.91 -10.50
N VAL A 44 -2.43 -24.00 -10.59
CA VAL A 44 -2.56 -25.12 -9.65
C VAL A 44 -2.00 -24.66 -8.30
N ILE A 45 -2.89 -24.52 -7.32
CA ILE A 45 -2.54 -24.13 -5.94
C ILE A 45 -2.75 -25.30 -4.99
N ASN A 46 -1.97 -25.35 -3.91
CA ASN A 46 -2.14 -26.36 -2.88
C ASN A 46 -3.34 -26.02 -1.99
N ILE A 47 -4.42 -26.80 -2.12
CA ILE A 47 -5.66 -26.62 -1.33
C ILE A 47 -5.50 -26.88 0.18
N HIS A 48 -4.40 -27.51 0.59
CA HIS A 48 -4.09 -27.78 2.00
C HIS A 48 -3.39 -26.60 2.70
N GLN A 49 -2.86 -25.64 1.93
CA GLN A 49 -2.44 -24.35 2.46
C GLN A 49 -3.66 -23.41 2.52
N THR A 50 -4.49 -23.55 3.56
CA THR A 50 -5.54 -22.57 3.83
C THR A 50 -4.88 -21.23 4.19
N SER A 51 -4.83 -20.27 3.27
CA SER A 51 -4.59 -18.87 3.66
C SER A 51 -5.79 -18.41 4.47
N LYS A 52 -5.66 -18.44 5.80
CA LYS A 52 -6.72 -18.04 6.75
C LYS A 52 -6.83 -16.51 6.82
N ASN A 53 -6.93 -15.84 5.67
CA ASN A 53 -7.26 -14.41 5.64
C ASN A 53 -8.75 -14.26 5.98
N LYS A 54 -9.05 -14.33 7.28
CA LYS A 54 -10.38 -14.04 7.82
C LYS A 54 -10.50 -12.52 7.95
N MET A 55 -11.59 -11.98 7.40
CA MET A 55 -11.94 -10.57 7.46
C MET A 55 -13.25 -10.43 8.25
N VAL A 56 -13.37 -9.39 9.06
CA VAL A 56 -14.54 -9.12 9.90
C VAL A 56 -14.95 -7.65 9.74
N ILE A 57 -16.25 -7.42 9.63
CA ILE A 57 -16.85 -6.08 9.46
C ILE A 57 -17.53 -5.68 10.77
N PHE A 58 -17.20 -4.50 11.27
CA PHE A 58 -17.75 -3.92 12.48
C PHE A 58 -18.61 -2.70 12.11
N LYS A 59 -19.69 -2.48 12.89
CA LYS A 59 -20.48 -1.25 12.86
C LYS A 59 -20.69 -0.80 14.30
N PRO A 60 -19.66 -0.24 14.95
CA PRO A 60 -19.71 0.06 16.38
C PRO A 60 -20.76 1.14 16.69
N ARG A 61 -21.51 0.95 17.78
CA ARG A 61 -22.49 1.92 18.31
C ARG A 61 -22.04 2.55 19.62
N SER A 62 -21.17 1.89 20.37
CA SER A 62 -20.53 2.41 21.58
C SER A 62 -19.01 2.22 21.58
N PHE A 63 -18.31 2.93 22.47
CA PHE A 63 -16.85 2.84 22.59
C PHE A 63 -16.36 1.49 23.13
N GLU A 64 -17.20 0.76 23.87
CA GLU A 64 -16.83 -0.55 24.43
C GLU A 64 -16.55 -1.60 23.34
N GLU A 65 -17.16 -1.47 22.17
CA GLU A 65 -16.99 -2.36 21.01
C GLU A 65 -15.59 -2.26 20.38
N VAL A 66 -14.82 -1.20 20.67
CA VAL A 66 -13.43 -1.03 20.20
C VAL A 66 -12.50 -2.13 20.74
N ARG A 67 -12.83 -2.68 21.92
CA ARG A 67 -12.07 -3.80 22.51
C ARG A 67 -12.12 -5.04 21.61
N GLU A 68 -13.29 -5.36 21.07
CA GLU A 68 -13.46 -6.51 20.18
C GLU A 68 -12.71 -6.31 18.86
N ILE A 69 -12.78 -5.10 18.28
CA ILE A 69 -12.02 -4.74 17.07
C ILE A 69 -10.51 -4.93 17.29
N THR A 70 -10.02 -4.53 18.47
CA THR A 70 -8.59 -4.64 18.82
C THR A 70 -8.14 -6.09 18.91
N ASP A 71 -8.96 -6.96 19.50
CA ASP A 71 -8.67 -8.40 19.61
C ASP A 71 -8.64 -9.08 18.23
N GLU A 72 -9.48 -8.63 17.31
CA GLU A 72 -9.55 -9.12 15.94
C GLU A 72 -8.29 -8.75 15.14
N VAL A 73 -7.86 -7.50 15.23
CA VAL A 73 -6.61 -7.01 14.64
C VAL A 73 -5.40 -7.73 15.22
N LYS A 74 -5.37 -7.95 16.55
CA LYS A 74 -4.29 -8.69 17.24
C LYS A 74 -4.16 -10.12 16.72
N ASN A 75 -5.27 -10.75 16.36
CA ASN A 75 -5.32 -12.09 15.77
C ASN A 75 -4.95 -12.13 14.27
N ARG A 76 -4.38 -11.04 13.72
CA ARG A 76 -4.03 -10.87 12.29
C ARG A 76 -5.22 -11.04 11.35
N ARG A 77 -6.43 -10.72 11.83
CA ARG A 77 -7.64 -10.64 11.00
C ARG A 77 -7.81 -9.20 10.54
N ALA A 78 -8.21 -9.03 9.28
CA ALA A 78 -8.51 -7.71 8.75
C ALA A 78 -9.86 -7.25 9.33
N ALA A 79 -9.87 -6.11 10.02
CA ALA A 79 -11.08 -5.49 10.55
C ALA A 79 -11.45 -4.28 9.69
N ILE A 80 -12.66 -4.26 9.15
CA ILE A 80 -13.28 -3.06 8.57
C ILE A 80 -14.19 -2.47 9.64
N VAL A 81 -14.11 -1.16 9.87
CA VAL A 81 -14.86 -0.42 10.89
C VAL A 81 -15.63 0.71 10.23
#